data_AF-A0A3D3XGY6-F1
#
_entry.id   AF-A0A3D3XGY6-F1
#
_cell.length_a   1.000
_cell.length_b   1.000
_cell.length_c   1.000
_cell.angle_alpha   90.00
_cell.angle_beta   90.00
_cell.angle_gamma   90.00
#
_symmetry.space_group_name_H-M   'P 1'
#
loop_
_entity.id
_entity.type
_entity.pdbx_description
1 polymer ?
#
loop_
_entity_poly.entity_id
_entity_poly.type
_entity_poly.pdbx_seq_one_letter_code
_entity_poly.pdbx_strand_id
1 'polypeptide(L)'
;MKPGILYIATGNEHKVSEIAEMLGNSVRCLSMKSLASPPDLIEDGDTFEANALAKASQLATWLKTQSLDNKQWYVLADDSGLEVDALG
;
A
#
# COMPACT_ATOMS: atom_id res chain seq x y z
N MET A 1 -1.55 -22.39 -8.49
CA MET A 1 -1.74 -21.04 -9.09
C MET A 1 -0.51 -20.21 -8.77
N LYS A 2 -0.04 -19.34 -9.67
CA LYS A 2 1.00 -18.36 -9.31
C LYS A 2 0.36 -17.35 -8.33
N PRO A 3 1.00 -17.02 -7.20
CA PRO A 3 0.43 -16.07 -6.26
C PRO A 3 0.23 -14.70 -6.94
N GLY A 4 -0.90 -14.05 -6.66
CA GLY A 4 -1.15 -12.69 -7.10
C GLY A 4 -0.15 -11.71 -6.49
N ILE A 5 0.02 -10.56 -7.13
CA ILE A 5 0.88 -9.49 -6.60
C ILE A 5 0.03 -8.59 -5.70
N LEU A 6 0.56 -8.24 -4.53
CA LEU A 6 -0.03 -7.23 -3.65
C LEU A 6 0.95 -6.06 -3.52
N TYR A 7 0.62 -4.91 -4.11
CA TYR A 7 1.40 -3.69 -3.92
C TYR A 7 1.01 -3.04 -2.59
N ILE A 8 1.99 -2.73 -1.75
CA ILE A 8 1.77 -2.05 -0.48
C ILE A 8 2.01 -0.56 -0.67
N ALA A 9 0.94 0.23 -0.62
CA ALA A 9 0.93 1.68 -0.82
C ALA A 9 1.41 2.41 0.44
N THR A 10 2.69 2.22 0.79
CA THR A 10 3.34 2.91 1.91
C THR A 10 4.81 3.20 1.57
N GLY A 11 5.33 4.31 2.07
CA GLY A 11 6.77 4.60 2.07
C GLY A 11 7.55 3.90 3.20
N ASN A 12 6.86 3.28 4.16
CA ASN A 12 7.46 2.63 5.32
C ASN A 12 7.77 1.15 5.06
N GLU A 13 9.04 0.81 4.85
CA GLU A 13 9.49 -0.57 4.59
C GLU A 13 9.26 -1.55 5.76
N HIS A 14 9.16 -1.04 6.99
CA HIS A 14 8.82 -1.89 8.14
C HIS A 14 7.39 -2.42 8.02
N LYS A 15 6.43 -1.55 7.65
CA LYS A 15 5.04 -1.96 7.40
C LYS A 15 4.93 -2.99 6.28
N VAL A 16 5.71 -2.83 5.21
CA VAL A 16 5.76 -3.81 4.11
C VAL A 16 6.19 -5.18 4.63
N SER A 17 7.21 -5.21 5.50
CA SER A 17 7.73 -6.45 6.08
C SER A 17 6.74 -7.12 7.02
N GLU A 18 6.09 -6.37 7.90
CA GLU A 18 5.07 -6.88 8.83
C GLU A 18 3.87 -7.48 8.09
N ILE A 19 3.36 -6.77 7.08
CA ILE A 19 2.24 -7.26 6.25
C ILE A 19 2.64 -8.51 5.46
N ALA A 20 3.85 -8.54 4.90
CA ALA A 20 4.35 -9.71 4.19
C ALA A 20 4.48 -10.93 5.12
N GLU A 21 4.95 -10.73 6.35
CA GLU A 21 5.02 -11.78 7.37
C GLU A 21 3.64 -12.33 7.74
N MET A 22 2.66 -11.44 7.97
CA MET A 22 1.28 -11.83 8.28
C MET A 22 0.61 -12.64 7.17
N LEU A 23 0.84 -12.29 5.90
CA LEU A 23 0.21 -12.94 4.75
C LEU A 23 0.97 -14.20 4.27
N GLY A 24 2.23 -14.34 4.69
CA GLY A 24 3.12 -15.42 4.29
C GLY A 24 3.24 -15.55 2.78
N ASN A 25 3.26 -16.80 2.29
CA ASN A 25 3.44 -17.10 0.86
C ASN A 25 2.13 -17.06 0.03
N SER A 26 1.02 -16.60 0.63
CA SER A 26 -0.30 -16.58 -0.04
C SER A 26 -0.36 -15.56 -1.18
N VAL A 27 0.35 -14.45 -1.04
CA VAL A 27 0.49 -13.38 -2.03
C VAL A 27 1.94 -12.88 -2.05
N ARG A 28 2.37 -12.30 -3.16
CA ARG A 28 3.68 -11.65 -3.24
C ARG A 28 3.52 -10.15 -2.93
N CYS A 29 3.92 -9.73 -1.73
CA CYS A 29 3.95 -8.31 -1.38
C CYS A 29 5.10 -7.59 -2.10
N LEU A 30 4.84 -6.41 -2.66
CA LEU A 30 5.82 -5.53 -3.28
C LEU A 30 5.72 -4.12 -2.69
N SER A 31 6.87 -3.56 -2.32
CA SER A 31 6.99 -2.16 -1.88
C SER A 31 6.85 -1.20 -3.06
N MET A 32 6.36 0.02 -2.79
CA MET A 32 6.43 1.14 -3.73
C MET A 32 7.86 1.42 -4.21
N LYS A 33 8.89 1.18 -3.39
CA LYS A 33 10.29 1.38 -3.78
C LYS A 33 10.77 0.42 -4.88
N SER A 34 10.03 -0.66 -5.13
CA SER A 34 10.30 -1.56 -6.26
C SER A 34 9.77 -1.03 -7.60
N LEU A 35 8.98 0.05 -7.58
CA LEU A 35 8.44 0.72 -8.75
C LEU A 35 9.43 1.78 -9.24
N ALA A 36 9.53 1.98 -10.56
CA ALA A 36 10.55 2.85 -11.14
C ALA A 36 10.38 4.34 -10.77
N SER A 37 9.14 4.84 -10.73
CA SER A 37 8.84 6.23 -10.41
C SER A 37 7.39 6.39 -9.93
N PRO A 38 7.02 5.78 -8.78
CA PRO A 38 5.67 5.94 -8.22
C PRO A 38 5.44 7.41 -7.83
N PRO A 39 4.17 7.87 -7.81
CA PRO A 39 3.85 9.20 -7.31
C PRO A 39 4.02 9.23 -5.79
N ASP A 40 4.26 10.42 -5.26
CA ASP A 40 4.05 10.67 -3.84
C ASP A 40 2.56 10.53 -3.53
N LEU A 41 2.24 9.75 -2.50
CA LEU A 41 0.85 9.56 -2.07
C LEU A 41 0.46 10.70 -1.14
N ILE A 42 -0.67 11.33 -1.44
CA ILE A 42 -1.25 12.41 -0.64
C ILE A 42 -2.10 11.80 0.48
N GLU A 43 -1.89 12.26 1.71
CA GLU A 43 -2.53 11.80 2.95
C GLU A 43 -3.08 13.00 3.72
N ASP A 44 -4.09 13.69 3.15
CA ASP A 44 -4.70 14.91 3.68
C ASP A 44 -6.07 14.69 4.33
N GLY A 45 -6.43 13.43 4.58
CA GLY A 45 -7.68 13.06 5.23
C GLY A 45 -7.62 13.20 6.75
N ASP A 46 -8.77 13.48 7.35
CA ASP A 46 -8.91 13.67 8.81
C ASP A 46 -8.94 12.35 9.61
N THR A 47 -8.85 11.19 8.95
CA THR A 47 -8.92 9.87 9.61
C THR A 47 -7.96 8.88 8.98
N PHE A 48 -7.52 7.89 9.77
CA PHE A 48 -6.69 6.79 9.26
C PHE A 48 -7.35 6.03 8.09
N GLU A 49 -8.67 5.80 8.17
CA GLU A 49 -9.43 5.15 7.09
C GLU A 49 -9.36 5.96 5.80
N ALA A 50 -9.59 7.28 5.86
CA ALA A 50 -9.55 8.16 4.70
C ALA A 50 -8.15 8.16 4.05
N ASN A 51 -7.09 8.26 4.86
CA ASN A 51 -5.70 8.25 4.37
C ASN A 51 -5.32 6.90 3.75
N ALA A 52 -5.69 5.78 4.39
CA ALA A 52 -5.45 4.45 3.83
C ALA A 52 -6.17 4.28 2.48
N LEU A 53 -7.45 4.66 2.40
CA LEU A 53 -8.21 4.61 1.15
C LEU A 53 -7.59 5.50 0.06
N ALA A 54 -7.17 6.72 0.41
CA ALA A 54 -6.54 7.65 -0.51
C ALA A 54 -5.23 7.10 -1.07
N LYS A 55 -4.33 6.59 -0.21
CA LYS A 55 -3.08 5.93 -0.61
C LYS A 55 -3.31 4.77 -1.59
N ALA A 56 -4.20 3.84 -1.22
CA ALA A 56 -4.48 2.66 -2.03
C ALA A 56 -5.06 3.05 -3.40
N SER A 57 -5.98 4.02 -3.42
CA SER A 57 -6.65 4.47 -4.64
C SER A 57 -5.69 5.22 -5.58
N GLN A 58 -4.83 6.08 -5.03
CA GLN A 58 -3.81 6.81 -5.81
C GLN A 58 -2.82 5.85 -6.46
N LEU A 59 -2.26 4.91 -5.68
CA LEU A 59 -1.32 3.94 -6.24
C LEU A 59 -2.00 3.01 -7.25
N ALA A 60 -3.21 2.53 -6.98
CA ALA A 60 -3.97 1.71 -7.93
C ALA A 60 -4.26 2.45 -9.25
N THR A 61 -4.60 3.74 -9.17
CA THR A 61 -4.83 4.58 -10.34
C THR A 61 -3.55 4.74 -11.15
N TRP A 62 -2.43 5.02 -10.49
CA TRP A 62 -1.13 5.11 -11.15
C TRP A 62 -0.69 3.77 -11.76
N LEU A 63 -0.87 2.65 -11.07
CA LEU A 63 -0.53 1.31 -11.59
C LEU A 63 -1.30 0.97 -12.86
N LYS A 64 -2.56 1.43 -13.01
CA LYS A 64 -3.35 1.27 -14.24
C LYS A 64 -2.77 2.03 -15.44
N THR A 65 -2.02 3.10 -15.22
CA THR A 65 -1.33 3.83 -16.30
C THR A 65 0.00 3.19 -16.67
N GLN A 66 0.51 2.27 -15.83
CA GLN A 66 1.71 1.51 -16.12
C GLN A 66 1.38 0.32 -17.03
N SER A 67 2.29 0.02 -17.96
CA SER A 67 2.24 -1.23 -18.73
C SER A 67 2.67 -2.40 -17.85
N LEU A 68 1.77 -2.85 -16.97
CA LEU A 68 1.97 -4.04 -16.16
C LEU A 68 1.61 -5.28 -16.99
N ASP A 69 2.34 -6.36 -16.80
CA ASP A 69 1.94 -7.68 -17.31
C ASP A 69 0.50 -7.98 -16.88
N ASN A 70 -0.23 -8.76 -17.69
CA ASN A 70 -1.61 -9.23 -17.42
C ASN A 70 -1.74 -10.16 -16.19
N LYS A 71 -0.85 -10.06 -15.20
CA LYS A 71 -0.98 -10.70 -13.91
C LYS A 71 -2.03 -9.98 -13.09
N GLN A 72 -2.80 -10.75 -12.34
CA GLN A 72 -3.68 -10.21 -11.32
C GLN A 72 -2.86 -9.55 -10.21
N TRP A 73 -3.24 -8.32 -9.87
CA TRP A 73 -2.63 -7.54 -8.81
C TRP A 73 -3.69 -6.81 -7.99
N TYR A 74 -3.33 -6.51 -6.75
CA TYR A 74 -4.13 -5.74 -5.80
C TYR A 74 -3.26 -4.67 -5.17
N VAL A 75 -3.90 -3.68 -4.56
CA VAL A 75 -3.23 -2.65 -3.76
C VAL A 75 -3.81 -2.68 -2.35
N LEU A 76 -2.93 -2.63 -1.36
CA LEU A 76 -3.27 -2.46 0.04
C LEU A 76 -2.54 -1.23 0.56
N ALA A 77 -3.21 -0.41 1.35
CA ALA A 77 -2.59 0.63 2.14
C ALA A 77 -2.85 0.38 3.61
N ASP A 78 -1.97 0.91 4.44
CA ASP A 78 -2.13 0.96 5.88
C ASP A 78 -1.85 2.39 6.33
N ASP A 79 -2.72 2.92 7.19
CA ASP A 79 -2.50 4.16 7.89
C ASP A 79 -2.71 3.93 9.38
N SER A 80 -1.71 4.29 10.17
CA SER A 80 -1.64 3.94 11.57
C SER A 80 -0.97 5.08 12.33
N GLY A 81 -1.39 5.29 13.57
CA GLY A 81 -0.81 6.30 14.45
C GLY A 81 -0.96 5.92 15.91
N LEU A 82 -0.58 6.84 16.79
CA LEU A 82 -0.82 6.76 18.21
C LEU A 82 -1.81 7.85 18.59
N GLU A 83 -2.93 7.47 19.17
CA GLU A 83 -3.89 8.39 19.77
C GLU A 83 -3.66 8.42 21.28
N VAL A 84 -3.64 9.62 21.85
CA VAL A 84 -3.45 9.82 23.29
C VAL A 84 -4.65 10.63 23.78
N ASP A 85 -5.56 9.98 24.51
CA ASP A 85 -6.82 10.58 24.98
C ASP A 85 -6.65 11.95 25.67
N ALA A 86 -5.52 12.15 26.35
CA ALA A 86 -5.21 13.39 27.05
C ALA A 86 -4.77 14.56 26.14
N LEU A 87 -4.45 14.30 24.87
CA LEU A 87 -3.93 15.29 23.91
C LEU A 87 -4.96 15.74 22.87
N GLY A 88 -6.08 15.01 22.74
CA GLY A 88 -7.06 15.24 21.66
C GLY A 88 -6.47 14.91 20.29
#